data_AF-A0A919PLE4-F1
#
_entry.id   AF-A0A919PLE4-F1
#
_cell.length_a   1.000
_cell.length_b   1.000
_cell.length_c   1.000
_cell.angle_alpha   90.00
_cell.angle_beta   90.00
_cell.angle_gamma   90.00
#
_symmetry.space_group_name_H-M   'P 1'
#
loop_
_entity.id
_entity.type
_entity.pdbx_description
1 polymer ?
#
loop_
_entity_poly.entity_id
_entity_poly.type
_entity_poly.pdbx_seq_one_letter_code
_entity_poly.pdbx_strand_id
1 'polypeptide(L)'
;MSREEQPAWTAVVHFRGGSVPPPWHHEWSITLGATGDARLDYRPDYRDPTWTYTAPVDTGTREAVWAVVQRQEPAPPPHPGAPIGGDSSWAVTTIGESRIIAGGLATRELFGLLRARFGPGVWDEIAERRKRYIAEHPRTHESGASMWDTGPAPF
;
A
#
# COMPACT_ATOMS: atom_id res chain seq x y z
N MET A 1 33.57 -8.11 -7.00
CA MET A 1 33.06 -6.73 -7.02
C MET A 1 32.78 -6.34 -5.59
N SER A 2 33.48 -5.35 -5.06
CA SER A 2 33.29 -4.86 -3.70
C SER A 2 31.86 -4.31 -3.57
N ARG A 3 31.16 -4.64 -2.49
CA ARG A 3 29.82 -4.16 -2.18
C ARG A 3 29.93 -2.65 -1.92
N GLU A 4 29.76 -1.84 -2.96
CA GLU A 4 29.59 -0.41 -2.80
C GLU A 4 28.49 -0.20 -1.76
N GLU A 5 28.78 0.61 -0.74
CA GLU A 5 27.88 0.85 0.38
C GLU A 5 26.60 1.47 -0.19
N GLN A 6 25.52 0.69 -0.23
CA GLN A 6 24.27 1.16 -0.84
C GLN A 6 23.83 2.44 -0.11
N PRO A 7 23.44 3.51 -0.83
CA PRO A 7 22.97 4.73 -0.19
C PRO A 7 21.76 4.42 0.68
N ALA A 8 21.55 5.18 1.76
CA ALA A 8 20.30 5.05 2.52
C ALA A 8 19.10 5.34 1.61
N TRP A 9 18.16 4.40 1.56
CA TRP A 9 16.98 4.50 0.70
C TRP A 9 15.73 3.93 1.36
N THR A 10 14.57 4.46 0.95
CA THR A 10 13.25 3.98 1.34
C THR A 10 12.39 3.68 0.12
N ALA A 11 11.40 2.82 0.29
CA ALA A 11 10.35 2.59 -0.69
C ALA A 11 9.00 2.58 0.00
N VAL A 12 7.99 3.17 -0.61
CA VAL A 12 6.62 3.21 -0.11
C VAL A 12 5.70 2.74 -1.23
N VAL A 13 4.90 1.72 -0.97
CA VAL A 13 3.81 1.30 -1.86
C VAL A 13 2.51 1.79 -1.28
N HIS A 14 1.71 2.49 -2.07
CA HIS A 14 0.42 3.03 -1.70
C HIS A 14 -0.70 2.34 -2.46
N PHE A 15 -1.84 2.22 -1.80
CA PHE A 15 -3.10 1.82 -2.39
C PHE A 15 -4.24 2.65 -1.82
N ARG A 16 -5.23 2.91 -2.67
CA ARG A 16 -6.54 3.44 -2.31
C ARG A 16 -7.59 2.67 -3.10
N GLY A 17 -8.70 2.35 -2.46
CA GLY A 17 -9.84 1.68 -3.11
C GLY A 17 -11.15 2.10 -2.48
N GLY A 18 -12.18 2.26 -3.29
CA GLY A 18 -13.48 2.74 -2.83
C GLY A 18 -14.30 3.45 -3.90
N SER A 19 -15.53 3.81 -3.57
CA SER A 19 -16.43 4.55 -4.46
C SER A 19 -16.54 6.02 -4.09
N VAL A 20 -16.80 6.87 -5.10
CA VAL A 20 -17.41 8.20 -4.91
C VAL A 20 -18.72 8.28 -5.71
N PRO A 21 -19.82 8.75 -5.09
CA PRO A 21 -19.90 9.18 -3.70
C PRO A 21 -19.69 8.00 -2.73
N PRO A 22 -19.30 8.29 -1.49
CA PRO A 22 -18.96 7.27 -0.50
C PRO A 22 -20.06 6.21 -0.36
N PRO A 23 -19.71 4.96 -0.02
CA PRO A 23 -19.67 4.75 1.42
C PRO A 23 -18.37 4.19 1.99
N TRP A 24 -17.47 3.62 1.18
CA TRP A 24 -16.26 2.98 1.72
C TRP A 24 -15.04 3.37 0.88
N HIS A 25 -14.10 4.08 1.50
CA HIS A 25 -12.80 4.39 0.94
C HIS A 25 -11.73 3.90 1.90
N HIS A 26 -10.96 2.90 1.50
CA HIS A 26 -9.89 2.39 2.33
C HIS A 26 -8.55 2.63 1.64
N GLU A 27 -7.53 2.86 2.46
CA GLU A 27 -6.18 3.14 2.01
C GLU A 27 -5.22 2.29 2.80
N TRP A 28 -4.09 1.95 2.17
CA TRP A 28 -2.96 1.44 2.91
C TRP A 28 -1.65 1.88 2.28
N SER A 29 -0.61 1.93 3.10
CA SER A 29 0.76 2.08 2.62
C SER A 29 1.70 1.11 3.30
N ILE A 30 2.60 0.51 2.54
CA ILE A 30 3.71 -0.28 3.07
C ILE A 30 5.00 0.49 2.82
N THR A 31 5.66 0.91 3.91
CA THR A 31 6.92 1.65 3.91
C THR A 31 8.06 0.70 4.27
N LEU A 32 9.03 0.53 3.39
CA LEU A 32 10.35 -0.01 3.70
C LEU A 32 11.25 1.14 4.17
N GLY A 33 11.59 1.12 5.46
CA GLY A 33 12.52 2.07 6.08
C GLY A 33 13.97 1.82 5.66
N ALA A 34 14.82 2.82 5.87
CA ALA A 34 16.25 2.73 5.57
C ALA A 34 16.97 1.68 6.44
N THR A 35 16.45 1.41 7.64
CA THR A 35 17.01 0.48 8.63
C THR A 35 16.66 -0.98 8.39
N GLY A 36 15.82 -1.29 7.39
CA GLY A 36 15.41 -2.67 7.10
C GLY A 36 14.13 -3.11 7.80
N ASP A 37 13.30 -2.19 8.27
CA ASP A 37 11.95 -2.50 8.77
C ASP A 37 10.89 -2.11 7.75
N ALA A 38 9.85 -2.94 7.62
CA ALA A 38 8.63 -2.60 6.89
C ALA A 38 7.54 -2.17 7.87
N ARG A 39 6.83 -1.09 7.52
CA ARG A 39 5.66 -0.59 8.25
C ARG A 39 4.45 -0.58 7.33
N LEU A 40 3.37 -1.22 7.74
CA LEU A 40 2.06 -1.18 7.09
C LEU A 40 1.14 -0.28 7.88
N ASP A 41 0.65 0.79 7.26
CA ASP A 41 -0.42 1.63 7.79
C ASP A 41 -1.68 1.37 6.98
N TYR A 42 -2.78 1.00 7.65
CA TYR A 42 -4.07 0.68 7.05
C TYR A 42 -5.16 1.59 7.59
N ARG A 43 -5.97 2.17 6.70
CA ARG A 43 -7.12 3.02 7.02
C ARG A 43 -8.39 2.42 6.42
N PRO A 44 -9.38 2.01 7.24
CA PRO A 44 -10.59 1.36 6.73
C PRO A 44 -11.63 2.34 6.14
N ASP A 45 -11.55 3.64 6.46
CA ASP A 45 -12.37 4.72 5.90
C ASP A 45 -11.56 6.03 5.80
N TYR A 46 -12.13 7.10 5.22
CA TYR A 46 -11.56 8.46 5.21
C TYR A 46 -11.26 9.02 6.61
N ARG A 47 -11.91 8.50 7.64
CA ARG A 47 -11.74 8.91 9.05
C ARG A 47 -10.81 7.93 9.78
N ASP A 48 -10.31 8.37 10.94
CA ASP A 48 -9.65 7.48 11.90
C ASP A 48 -10.52 6.24 12.21
N PRO A 49 -9.92 5.08 12.51
CA PRO A 49 -8.53 4.87 12.95
C PRO A 49 -7.54 4.50 11.83
N THR A 50 -6.24 4.69 12.10
CA THR A 50 -5.16 4.02 11.36
C THR A 50 -4.68 2.81 12.16
N TRP A 51 -4.59 1.64 11.52
CA TRP A 51 -3.97 0.44 12.10
C TRP A 51 -2.56 0.29 11.56
N THR A 52 -1.59 0.16 12.47
CA THR A 52 -0.17 0.08 12.11
C THR A 52 0.40 -1.28 12.49
N TYR A 53 1.14 -1.87 11.56
CA TYR A 53 1.86 -3.13 11.74
C TYR A 53 3.32 -2.93 11.31
N THR A 54 4.24 -3.67 11.93
CA THR A 54 5.66 -3.65 11.57
C THR A 54 6.18 -5.06 11.38
N ALA A 55 7.14 -5.22 10.47
CA ALA A 55 7.79 -6.49 10.20
C ALA A 55 9.25 -6.25 9.82
N PRO A 56 10.20 -7.09 10.29
CA PRO A 56 11.58 -7.01 9.84
C PRO A 56 11.69 -7.39 8.36
N VAL A 57 12.65 -6.80 7.65
CA VAL A 57 12.95 -7.10 6.24
C VAL A 57 14.37 -7.61 6.15
N ASP A 58 14.50 -8.86 5.74
CA ASP A 58 15.80 -9.48 5.51
C ASP A 58 16.54 -8.84 4.32
N THR A 59 17.86 -9.02 4.29
CA THR A 59 18.73 -8.45 3.26
C THR A 59 18.32 -8.90 1.85
N GLY A 60 17.87 -10.15 1.68
CA GLY A 60 17.47 -10.67 0.37
C GLY A 60 16.23 -9.96 -0.17
N THR A 61 15.22 -9.74 0.67
CA THR A 61 14.04 -8.96 0.33
C THR A 61 14.41 -7.50 0.02
N ARG A 62 15.31 -6.90 0.81
CA ARG A 62 15.79 -5.53 0.57
C ARG A 62 16.51 -5.40 -0.78
N GLU A 63 17.37 -6.34 -1.12
CA GLU A 63 18.07 -6.40 -2.41
C GLU A 63 17.10 -6.64 -3.58
N ALA A 64 16.08 -7.48 -3.40
CA ALA A 64 15.04 -7.70 -4.40
C ALA A 64 14.24 -6.42 -4.66
N VAL A 65 13.80 -5.72 -3.60
CA VAL A 65 13.10 -4.43 -3.71
C VAL A 65 14.00 -3.43 -4.43
N TRP A 66 15.26 -3.31 -4.03
CA TRP A 66 16.23 -2.42 -4.69
C TRP A 66 16.37 -2.71 -6.19
N ALA A 67 16.43 -4.00 -6.56
CA ALA A 67 16.50 -4.40 -7.95
C ALA A 67 15.25 -3.96 -8.74
N VAL A 68 14.06 -3.94 -8.14
CA VAL A 68 12.85 -3.40 -8.80
C VAL A 68 13.00 -1.90 -9.03
N VAL A 69 13.41 -1.15 -7.99
CA VAL A 69 13.56 0.31 -8.02
C VAL A 69 14.55 0.73 -9.10
N GLN A 70 15.70 0.07 -9.20
CA GLN A 70 16.75 0.38 -10.17
C GLN A 70 16.33 0.18 -11.63
N ARG A 71 15.27 -0.60 -11.90
CA ARG A 71 14.75 -0.83 -13.26
C ARG A 71 13.71 0.21 -13.69
N GLN A 72 13.27 1.10 -12.79
CA GLN A 72 12.20 2.05 -13.09
C GLN A 72 12.74 3.39 -13.54
N GLU A 73 12.16 3.92 -14.60
CA GLU A 73 12.29 5.33 -14.92
C GLU A 73 11.40 6.16 -13.99
N PRO A 74 11.82 7.38 -13.59
CA PRO A 74 10.97 8.28 -12.83
C PRO A 74 9.67 8.55 -13.60
N ALA A 75 8.54 8.30 -12.95
CA ALA A 75 7.24 8.60 -13.53
C ALA A 75 6.74 9.96 -13.04
N PRO A 76 5.92 10.67 -13.85
CA PRO A 76 5.22 11.85 -13.37
C PRO A 76 4.29 11.46 -12.20
N PRO A 77 4.06 12.37 -11.25
CA PRO A 77 3.08 12.13 -10.18
C PRO A 77 1.71 11.80 -10.78
N PRO A 78 0.92 10.92 -10.13
CA PRO A 78 -0.45 10.68 -10.55
C PRO A 78 -1.21 12.02 -10.56
N HIS A 79 -1.98 12.26 -11.64
CA HIS A 79 -2.69 13.53 -11.81
C HIS A 79 -3.58 13.85 -10.60
N PRO A 80 -3.40 15.02 -9.94
CA PRO A 80 -4.35 15.49 -8.95
C PRO A 80 -5.66 15.81 -9.69
N GLY A 81 -6.65 14.92 -9.56
CA GLY A 81 -7.93 15.03 -10.27
C GLY A 81 -8.36 13.80 -11.08
N ALA A 82 -7.60 12.70 -11.06
CA ALA A 82 -8.15 11.41 -11.50
C ALA A 82 -9.46 11.14 -10.71
N PRO A 83 -10.52 10.59 -11.34
CA PRO A 83 -11.79 10.35 -10.68
C PRO A 83 -11.56 9.69 -9.32
N ILE A 84 -12.04 10.34 -8.27
CA ILE A 84 -12.00 9.76 -6.93
C ILE A 84 -12.98 8.59 -7.02
N GLY A 85 -12.49 7.37 -7.14
CA GLY A 85 -13.34 6.21 -7.40
C GLY A 85 -12.59 5.10 -8.11
N GLY A 86 -12.74 3.88 -7.60
CA GLY A 86 -12.01 2.71 -8.05
C GLY A 86 -10.65 2.56 -7.36
N ASP A 87 -9.96 1.50 -7.76
CA ASP A 87 -8.69 1.12 -7.17
C ASP A 87 -7.54 1.87 -7.83
N SER A 88 -6.65 2.44 -7.03
CA SER A 88 -5.39 3.01 -7.50
C SER A 88 -4.24 2.56 -6.61
N SER A 89 -3.11 2.23 -7.24
CA SER A 89 -1.87 1.92 -6.54
C SER A 89 -0.69 2.61 -7.21
N TRP A 90 0.27 3.08 -6.41
CA TRP A 90 1.52 3.65 -6.89
C TRP A 90 2.64 3.38 -5.88
N ALA A 91 3.89 3.60 -6.26
CA ALA A 91 5.01 3.53 -5.35
C ALA A 91 5.87 4.80 -5.39
N VAL A 92 6.57 5.07 -4.31
CA VAL A 92 7.51 6.18 -4.17
C VAL A 92 8.79 5.64 -3.57
N THR A 93 9.93 6.04 -4.11
CA THR A 93 11.25 5.65 -3.61
C THR A 93 12.08 6.87 -3.35
N THR A 94 12.77 6.91 -2.22
CA THR A 94 13.65 8.05 -1.88
C THR A 94 15.09 7.56 -1.82
N ILE A 95 15.95 8.13 -2.68
CA ILE A 95 17.39 7.88 -2.75
C ILE A 95 18.06 9.23 -2.95
N GLY A 96 18.40 9.92 -1.86
CA GLY A 96 18.74 11.35 -1.89
C GLY A 96 17.51 12.22 -2.19
N GLU A 97 16.94 12.09 -3.38
CA GLU A 97 15.68 12.72 -3.80
C GLU A 97 14.55 11.70 -3.96
N SER A 98 13.31 12.15 -3.77
CA SER A 98 12.12 11.32 -3.96
C SER A 98 11.78 11.16 -5.44
N ARG A 99 11.65 9.91 -5.87
CA ARG A 99 11.24 9.50 -7.22
C ARG A 99 9.94 8.71 -7.14
N ILE A 100 8.98 9.06 -7.99
CA ILE A 100 7.71 8.32 -8.08
C ILE A 100 7.89 7.17 -9.07
N ILE A 101 7.51 5.98 -8.64
CA ILE A 101 7.32 4.82 -9.51
C ILE A 101 5.80 4.73 -9.72
N ALA A 102 5.33 5.18 -10.89
CA ALA A 102 3.90 5.12 -11.20
C ALA A 102 3.41 3.67 -11.24
N GLY A 103 2.09 3.52 -11.09
CA GLY A 103 1.39 2.24 -11.03
C GLY A 103 1.77 1.26 -12.17
N GLY A 104 1.55 -0.03 -11.95
CA GLY A 104 1.81 -1.07 -12.95
C GLY A 104 2.52 -2.29 -12.38
N LEU A 105 3.28 -2.98 -13.23
CA LEU A 105 3.99 -4.22 -12.84
C LEU A 105 4.99 -3.99 -11.70
N ALA A 106 5.72 -2.87 -11.72
CA ALA A 106 6.69 -2.55 -10.68
C ALA A 106 6.02 -2.36 -9.31
N THR A 107 4.90 -1.63 -9.25
CA THR A 107 4.13 -1.47 -8.00
C THR A 107 3.60 -2.82 -7.49
N ARG A 108 3.14 -3.71 -8.39
CA ARG A 108 2.69 -5.06 -8.01
C ARG A 108 3.84 -5.92 -7.48
N GLU A 109 5.01 -5.86 -8.10
CA GLU A 109 6.20 -6.59 -7.67
C GLU A 109 6.68 -6.09 -6.30
N LEU A 110 6.77 -4.77 -6.11
CA LEU A 110 7.10 -4.15 -4.82
C LEU A 110 6.09 -4.53 -3.74
N PHE A 111 4.80 -4.48 -4.06
CA PHE A 111 3.75 -4.92 -3.15
C PHE A 111 3.94 -6.39 -2.76
N GLY A 112 4.14 -7.30 -3.72
CA GLY A 112 4.33 -8.73 -3.44
C GLY A 112 5.49 -9.00 -2.49
N LEU A 113 6.64 -8.37 -2.75
CA LEU A 113 7.85 -8.48 -1.91
C LEU A 113 7.59 -8.00 -0.48
N LEU A 114 6.97 -6.83 -0.32
CA LEU A 114 6.75 -6.24 1.01
C LEU A 114 5.60 -6.91 1.76
N ARG A 115 4.50 -7.26 1.06
CA ARG A 115 3.33 -7.96 1.62
C ARG A 115 3.74 -9.26 2.29
N ALA A 116 4.65 -10.02 1.67
CA ALA A 116 5.14 -11.29 2.18
C ALA A 116 5.83 -11.17 3.55
N ARG A 117 6.18 -9.96 4.01
CA ARG A 117 6.79 -9.73 5.33
C ARG A 117 5.80 -9.64 6.48
N PHE A 118 4.55 -9.33 6.20
CA PHE A 118 3.51 -9.25 7.24
C PHE A 118 2.86 -10.61 7.56
N GLY A 119 3.20 -11.68 6.82
CA GLY A 119 2.61 -13.01 7.00
C GLY A 119 1.09 -13.04 6.72
N PRO A 120 0.47 -14.22 6.59
CA PRO A 120 -0.97 -14.30 6.33
C PRO A 120 -1.81 -13.74 7.49
N GLY A 121 -1.38 -13.95 8.74
CA GLY A 121 -2.15 -13.56 9.93
C GLY A 121 -2.43 -12.06 10.07
N VAL A 122 -1.51 -11.18 9.64
CA VAL A 122 -1.74 -9.72 9.68
C VAL A 122 -2.82 -9.32 8.67
N TRP A 123 -2.82 -9.90 7.48
CA TRP A 123 -3.82 -9.60 6.46
C TRP A 123 -5.20 -10.12 6.85
N ASP A 124 -5.26 -11.30 7.48
CA ASP A 124 -6.48 -11.84 8.06
C ASP A 124 -7.00 -10.95 9.19
N GLU A 125 -6.12 -10.47 10.09
CA GLU A 125 -6.49 -9.53 11.14
C GLU A 125 -7.06 -8.22 10.57
N ILE A 126 -6.41 -7.64 9.56
CA ILE A 126 -6.88 -6.42 8.90
C ILE A 126 -8.25 -6.64 8.28
N ALA A 127 -8.46 -7.76 7.60
CA ALA A 127 -9.74 -8.09 6.99
C ALA A 127 -10.85 -8.21 8.05
N GLU A 128 -10.60 -8.90 9.16
CA GLU A 128 -11.56 -9.06 10.25
C GLU A 128 -11.80 -7.76 11.03
N ARG A 129 -10.76 -6.96 11.30
CA ARG A 129 -10.91 -5.62 11.86
C ARG A 129 -11.73 -4.71 10.96
N ARG A 130 -11.55 -4.77 9.64
CA ARG A 130 -12.35 -4.00 8.67
C ARG A 130 -13.81 -4.42 8.69
N LYS A 131 -14.11 -5.72 8.69
CA LYS A 131 -15.49 -6.21 8.78
C LYS A 131 -16.18 -5.69 10.05
N ARG A 132 -15.51 -5.78 11.21
CA ARG A 132 -16.03 -5.23 12.47
C ARG A 132 -16.22 -3.71 12.42
N TYR A 133 -15.22 -2.98 11.91
CA TYR A 133 -15.31 -1.53 11.76
C TYR A 133 -16.54 -1.12 10.94
N ILE A 134 -16.77 -1.78 9.79
CA ILE A 134 -17.95 -1.54 8.94
C ILE A 134 -19.25 -1.84 9.68
N ALA A 135 -19.30 -2.94 10.44
CA ALA A 135 -20.48 -3.33 11.22
C ALA A 135 -20.79 -2.37 12.39
N GLU A 136 -19.76 -1.80 13.01
CA GLU A 136 -19.86 -0.85 14.14
C GLU A 136 -20.13 0.59 13.68
N HIS A 137 -19.78 0.90 12.44
CA HIS A 137 -20.03 2.19 11.80
C HIS A 137 -21.03 2.02 10.64
N PRO A 138 -22.21 1.40 10.87
CA PRO A 138 -23.17 1.19 9.82
C PRO A 138 -23.60 2.57 9.34
N ARG A 139 -23.41 2.85 8.04
CA ARG A 139 -23.94 4.08 7.49
C ARG A 139 -25.46 3.98 7.48
N THR A 140 -26.13 5.04 7.96
CA THR A 140 -27.54 5.28 7.66
C THR A 140 -27.68 5.38 6.15
N HIS A 141 -28.03 4.28 5.50
CA HIS A 141 -28.30 4.22 4.07
C HIS A 141 -29.52 5.09 3.76
N GLU A 142 -29.31 6.22 3.10
CA GLU A 142 -30.12 6.48 1.91
C GLU A 142 -29.57 5.57 0.80
N SER A 143 -30.19 4.38 0.72
CA SER A 143 -30.38 3.54 -0.47
C SER A 143 -29.25 3.41 -1.50
N GLY A 144 -28.61 2.24 -1.50
CA GLY A 144 -27.89 1.71 -2.66
C GLY A 144 -26.94 0.59 -2.26
N ALA A 145 -27.42 -0.66 -2.28
CA ALA A 145 -26.58 -1.83 -2.07
C ALA A 145 -25.46 -1.84 -3.12
N SER A 146 -24.22 -1.60 -2.68
CA SER A 146 -23.04 -1.62 -3.53
C SER A 146 -22.58 -3.08 -3.68
N MET A 147 -22.61 -3.58 -4.91
CA MET A 147 -22.27 -4.95 -5.32
C MET A 147 -20.79 -5.33 -5.11
N TRP A 148 -19.98 -4.48 -4.46
CA TRP A 148 -18.51 -4.59 -4.39
C TRP A 148 -17.95 -5.20 -3.10
N ASP A 149 -18.77 -5.90 -2.30
CA ASP A 149 -18.39 -6.55 -1.03
C ASP A 149 -17.54 -7.85 -1.20
N THR A 150 -16.64 -7.89 -2.19
CA THR A 150 -15.83 -9.07 -2.49
C THR A 150 -14.37 -8.91 -2.03
N GLY A 151 -14.09 -9.33 -0.80
CA GLY A 151 -12.76 -9.77 -0.37
C GLY A 151 -11.61 -8.73 -0.41
N PRO A 152 -10.38 -9.13 -0.05
CA PRO A 152 -9.20 -8.31 -0.31
C PRO A 152 -9.08 -8.09 -1.82
N ALA A 153 -8.87 -6.83 -2.22
CA ALA A 153 -8.79 -6.41 -3.62
C ALA A 153 -7.92 -7.39 -4.44
N PRO A 154 -8.39 -7.82 -5.63
CA PRO A 154 -7.68 -8.79 -6.43
C PRO A 154 -6.41 -8.16 -7.01
N PHE A 155 -5.29 -8.85 -6.81
CA PHE A 155 -4.41 -9.16 -7.93
C PHE A 155 -4.61 -10.64 -8.23
#